data_AF-A0A379T507-F1
#
_entry.id   AF-A0A379T507-F1
#
_cell.length_a   1.000
_cell.length_b   1.000
_cell.length_c   1.000
_cell.angle_alpha   90.00
_cell.angle_beta   90.00
_cell.angle_gamma   90.00
#
_symmetry.space_group_name_H-M   'P 1'
#
loop_
_entity.id
_entity.type
_entity.pdbx_description
1 polymer ?
#
loop_
_entity_poly.entity_id
_entity_poly.type
_entity_poly.pdbx_seq_one_letter_code
_entity_poly.pdbx_strand_id
1 'polypeptide(L)'
;MAACTSERLGQFSSADTQRIIALLRRAGLPVNGPREMSAQAYLPHMLRDKKVLAGELRLVLPLAIGKSEVRGGVSHEVVLSAIADCQQA
;
A
#
# COMPACT_ATOMS: atom_id res chain seq x y z
N MET A 1 3.90 0.27 -1.34
CA MET A 1 2.45 0.04 -1.53
C MET A 1 1.66 0.46 -0.29
N ALA A 2 1.62 -0.31 0.80
CA ALA A 2 0.85 0.08 2.00
C ALA A 2 1.27 1.42 2.63
N ALA A 3 2.58 1.71 2.69
CA ALA A 3 3.06 3.02 3.13
C ALA A 3 2.62 4.16 2.19
N CYS A 4 2.72 3.96 0.86
CA CYS A 4 2.19 4.88 -0.16
C CYS A 4 0.67 5.15 0.09
N THR A 5 -0.11 4.12 0.46
CA THR A 5 -1.53 4.26 0.80
C THR A 5 -1.75 5.09 2.07
N SER A 6 -1.01 4.82 3.16
CA SER A 6 -1.13 5.62 4.39
C SER A 6 -0.73 7.08 4.20
N GLU A 7 0.27 7.35 3.36
CA GLU A 7 0.68 8.70 3.00
C GLU A 7 -0.44 9.45 2.25
N ARG A 8 -1.08 8.79 1.29
CA ARG A 8 -2.26 9.36 0.59
C ARG A 8 -3.46 9.61 1.49
N LEU A 9 -3.61 8.81 2.55
CA LEU A 9 -4.63 9.02 3.57
C LEU A 9 -4.24 10.09 4.61
N GLY A 10 -3.06 10.70 4.48
CA GLY A 10 -2.55 11.72 5.41
C GLY A 10 -2.14 11.18 6.78
N GLN A 11 -2.05 9.86 6.93
CA GLN A 11 -1.73 9.20 8.21
C GLN A 11 -0.25 8.90 8.37
N PHE A 12 0.56 9.17 7.35
CA PHE A 12 1.98 8.85 7.30
C PHE A 12 2.73 9.93 6.54
N SER A 13 3.91 10.30 7.01
CA SER A 13 4.70 11.34 6.36
C SER A 13 5.46 10.78 5.15
N SER A 14 5.69 11.62 4.15
CA SER A 14 6.53 11.25 3.00
C SER A 14 7.95 10.86 3.43
N ALA A 15 8.47 11.51 4.46
CA ALA A 15 9.77 11.17 5.05
C ALA A 15 9.78 9.74 5.62
N ASP A 16 8.73 9.30 6.30
CA ASP A 16 8.64 7.94 6.82
C ASP A 16 8.46 6.91 5.70
N THR A 17 7.69 7.24 4.64
CA THR A 17 7.62 6.39 3.44
C THR A 17 9.01 6.19 2.81
N GLN A 18 9.77 7.28 2.64
CA GLN A 18 11.13 7.23 2.11
C GLN A 18 12.08 6.42 3.00
N ARG A 19 11.96 6.52 4.33
CA ARG A 19 12.74 5.71 5.27
C ARG A 19 12.50 4.20 5.07
N ILE A 20 11.24 3.79 4.87
CA ILE A 20 10.88 2.39 4.58
C ILE A 20 11.49 1.96 3.24
N ILE A 21 11.34 2.78 2.19
CA ILE A 21 11.90 2.48 0.86
C ILE A 21 13.42 2.32 0.92
N ALA A 22 14.12 3.24 1.60
CA ALA A 22 15.57 3.19 1.74
C ALA A 22 16.04 1.92 2.47
N LEU A 23 15.31 1.49 3.51
CA LEU A 23 15.61 0.26 4.23
C LEU A 23 15.43 -0.98 3.33
N LEU A 24 14.32 -1.07 2.60
CA LEU A 24 14.05 -2.18 1.68
C LEU A 24 15.11 -2.26 0.58
N ARG A 25 15.49 -1.12 -0.02
CA ARG A 25 16.58 -1.05 -1.01
C ARG A 25 17.92 -1.51 -0.43
N ARG A 26 18.27 -1.11 0.78
CA ARG A 26 19.49 -1.56 1.48
C ARG A 26 19.50 -3.06 1.75
N ALA A 27 18.33 -3.65 1.93
CA ALA A 27 18.17 -5.10 2.08
C ALA A 27 18.15 -5.86 0.73
N GLY A 28 18.31 -5.16 -0.41
CA GLY A 28 18.26 -5.76 -1.74
C GLY A 28 16.84 -6.18 -2.18
N LEU A 29 15.81 -5.65 -1.53
CA LEU A 29 14.41 -5.98 -1.82
C LEU A 29 13.82 -5.01 -2.86
N PRO A 30 12.90 -5.50 -3.72
CA PRO A 30 12.17 -4.64 -4.64
C PRO A 30 11.24 -3.70 -3.86
N VAL A 31 11.24 -2.42 -4.26
CA VAL A 31 10.32 -1.41 -3.71
C VAL A 31 9.22 -1.01 -4.69
N ASN A 32 9.31 -1.49 -5.93
CA ASN A 32 8.36 -1.22 -6.99
C ASN A 32 7.55 -2.46 -7.32
N GLY A 33 6.30 -2.25 -7.77
CA GLY A 33 5.47 -3.35 -8.28
C GLY A 33 6.01 -3.91 -9.61
N PRO A 34 5.63 -5.16 -9.97
CA PRO A 34 5.92 -5.75 -11.28
C PRO A 34 5.43 -4.86 -12.43
N ARG A 35 6.22 -4.79 -13.50
CA ARG A 35 5.93 -3.96 -14.69
C ARG A 35 4.82 -4.55 -15.56
N GLU A 36 4.68 -5.86 -15.51
CA GLU A 36 3.75 -6.65 -16.32
C GLU A 36 2.32 -6.61 -15.76
N MET A 37 2.13 -6.09 -14.55
CA MET A 37 0.85 -6.08 -13.85
C MET A 37 0.31 -4.65 -13.75
N SER A 38 -0.88 -4.38 -14.28
CA SER A 38 -1.53 -3.07 -14.10
C SER A 38 -2.05 -2.90 -12.68
N ALA A 39 -2.22 -1.66 -12.21
CA ALA A 39 -2.80 -1.37 -10.89
C ALA A 39 -4.19 -2.03 -10.72
N GLN A 40 -5.01 -2.05 -11.78
CA GLN A 40 -6.33 -2.69 -11.76
C GLN A 40 -6.27 -4.21 -11.55
N ALA A 41 -5.21 -4.87 -12.01
CA ALA A 41 -5.04 -6.30 -11.84
C ALA A 41 -4.86 -6.71 -10.37
N TYR A 42 -4.49 -5.79 -9.47
CA TYR A 42 -4.34 -6.09 -8.05
C TYR A 42 -5.68 -6.28 -7.33
N LEU A 43 -6.70 -5.50 -7.69
CA LEU A 43 -7.96 -5.45 -6.95
C LEU A 43 -8.67 -6.82 -6.84
N PRO A 44 -8.84 -7.61 -7.92
CA PRO A 44 -9.48 -8.91 -7.83
C PRO A 44 -8.77 -9.88 -6.87
N HIS A 45 -7.44 -9.79 -6.79
CA HIS A 45 -6.64 -10.61 -5.89
C HIS A 45 -6.73 -10.13 -4.44
N MET A 46 -6.71 -8.81 -4.22
CA MET A 46 -6.85 -8.21 -2.88
C MET A 46 -8.25 -8.43 -2.30
N LEU A 47 -9.30 -8.41 -3.12
CA LEU A 47 -10.70 -8.66 -2.71
C LEU A 47 -10.97 -10.12 -2.34
N ARG A 48 -10.11 -11.04 -2.75
CA ARG A 48 -10.21 -12.47 -2.43
C ARG A 48 -9.55 -12.83 -1.10
N ASP A 49 -8.83 -11.89 -0.49
CA ASP A 49 -8.16 -12.10 0.78
C ASP A 49 -9.17 -12.27 1.93
N LYS A 50 -8.85 -13.13 2.89
CA LYS A 50 -9.75 -13.55 3.99
C LYS A 50 -10.15 -12.42 4.94
N LYS A 51 -9.61 -11.21 4.76
CA LYS A 51 -9.94 -10.01 5.53
C LYS A 51 -11.07 -9.16 4.94
N VAL A 52 -11.73 -9.58 3.86
CA VAL A 52 -12.91 -8.89 3.31
C VAL A 52 -14.19 -9.32 4.03
N LEU A 53 -14.80 -8.41 4.79
CA LEU A 53 -16.17 -8.56 5.29
C LEU A 53 -17.07 -7.66 4.43
N ALA A 54 -18.15 -8.21 3.89
CA ALA A 54 -19.16 -7.47 3.10
C ALA A 54 -18.65 -6.74 1.83
N GLY A 55 -17.53 -7.16 1.24
CA GLY A 55 -16.98 -6.54 0.02
C GLY A 55 -16.05 -5.36 0.27
N GLU A 56 -15.75 -5.04 1.54
CA GLU A 56 -14.81 -3.99 1.91
C GLU A 56 -13.38 -4.52 2.07
N LEU A 57 -12.42 -3.87 1.40
CA LEU A 57 -10.99 -4.12 1.60
C LEU A 57 -10.57 -3.73 3.01
N ARG A 58 -9.94 -4.67 3.72
CA ARG A 58 -9.23 -4.39 4.98
C ARG A 58 -7.73 -4.46 4.77
N LEU A 59 -7.06 -3.35 5.02
CA LEU A 59 -5.62 -3.20 4.84
C LEU A 59 -4.94 -3.01 6.20
N VAL A 60 -3.71 -3.52 6.31
CA VAL A 60 -2.82 -3.14 7.41
C VAL A 60 -2.07 -1.89 6.96
N LEU A 61 -2.30 -0.79 7.65
CA LEU A 61 -1.76 0.52 7.30
C LEU A 61 -0.88 1.05 8.44
N PRO A 62 0.35 1.49 8.15
CA PRO A 62 1.17 2.16 9.15
C PRO A 62 0.60 3.52 9.52
N LEU A 63 0.66 3.85 10.81
CA LEU A 63 0.35 5.17 11.39
C LEU A 63 1.62 5.90 11.85
N ALA A 64 2.66 5.15 12.21
CA ALA A 64 4.00 5.62 12.52
C ALA A 64 4.98 4.46 12.35
N ILE A 65 6.28 4.73 12.28
CA ILE A 65 7.29 3.65 12.30
C ILE A 65 7.16 2.91 13.64
N GLY A 66 6.81 1.62 13.57
CA GLY A 66 6.53 0.78 14.75
C GLY A 66 5.05 0.73 15.17
N LYS A 67 4.13 1.42 14.50
CA LYS A 67 2.68 1.41 14.80
C LYS A 67 1.84 1.24 13.53
N SER A 68 0.90 0.29 13.56
CA SER A 68 -0.02 0.03 12.44
C SER A 68 -1.43 -0.26 12.94
N GLU A 69 -2.42 -0.05 12.06
CA GLU A 69 -3.82 -0.41 12.29
C GLU A 69 -4.36 -1.28 11.16
N VAL A 70 -5.41 -2.05 11.46
CA VAL A 70 -6.23 -2.70 10.43
C VAL A 70 -7.35 -1.72 10.08
N ARG A 71 -7.30 -1.15 8.88
CA ARG A 71 -8.30 -0.19 8.39
C ARG A 71 -9.18 -0.85 7.32
N GLY A 72 -10.49 -0.83 7.56
CA GLY A 72 -11.51 -1.08 6.53
C GLY A 72 -11.96 0.23 5.85
N GLY A 73 -12.78 0.12 4.81
CA GLY A 73 -13.39 1.28 4.16
C GLY A 73 -12.43 2.17 3.35
N VAL A 74 -11.24 1.68 3.01
CA VAL A 74 -10.33 2.40 2.09
C VAL A 74 -10.90 2.29 0.67
N SER A 75 -11.12 3.42 0.01
CA SER A 75 -11.67 3.41 -1.35
C SER A 75 -10.72 2.73 -2.33
N HIS A 76 -11.28 2.03 -3.32
CA HIS A 76 -10.48 1.36 -4.36
C HIS A 76 -9.60 2.36 -5.11
N GLU A 77 -10.08 3.59 -5.31
CA GLU A 77 -9.33 4.66 -5.98
C GLU A 77 -8.04 5.02 -5.25
N VAL A 78 -8.08 5.14 -3.91
CA VAL A 78 -6.89 5.43 -3.10
C VAL A 78 -5.89 4.27 -3.18
N VAL A 79 -6.39 3.03 -3.16
CA VAL A 79 -5.54 1.84 -3.31
C VAL A 79 -4.88 1.80 -4.69
N LEU A 80 -5.66 1.97 -5.76
CA LEU A 80 -5.14 1.99 -7.14
C LEU A 80 -4.11 3.11 -7.36
N SER A 81 -4.37 4.31 -6.84
CA SER A 81 -3.44 5.43 -6.96
C SER A 81 -2.13 5.15 -6.21
N ALA A 82 -2.22 4.59 -5.00
CA ALA A 82 -1.03 4.19 -4.24
C ALA A 82 -0.24 3.11 -4.97
N ILE A 83 -0.91 2.16 -5.65
CA ILE A 83 -0.22 1.14 -6.45
C ILE A 83 0.51 1.78 -7.62
N ALA A 84 -0.15 2.68 -8.36
CA ALA A 84 0.43 3.36 -9.50
C ALA A 84 1.70 4.15 -9.11
N ASP A 85 1.70 4.84 -7.96
CA ASP A 85 2.88 5.58 -7.49
C ASP A 85 4.09 4.67 -7.29
N CYS A 86 3.88 3.51 -6.65
CA CYS A 86 4.96 2.56 -6.41
C CYS A 86 5.21 1.64 -7.65
N GLN A 87 4.66 1.95 -8.83
CA GLN A 87 5.03 1.31 -10.11
C GLN A 87 5.92 2.21 -10.98
N GLN A 88 5.87 3.53 -10.78
CA GLN A 88 6.58 4.52 -11.60
C GLN A 88 7.90 5.03 -10.98
N ALA A 89 8.29 4.50 -9.81
CA ALA A 89 9.44 4.97 -9.01
C ALA A 89 10.79 4.30 -9.31
#